data_AF-A0A2V8RHY7-F1
#
_entry.id   AF-A0A2V8RHY7-F1
#
_cell.length_a   1.000
_cell.length_b   1.000
_cell.length_c   1.000
_cell.angle_alpha   90.00
_cell.angle_beta   90.00
_cell.angle_gamma   90.00
#
_symmetry.space_group_name_H-M   'P 1'
#
loop_
_entity.id
_entity.type
_entity.pdbx_description
1 polymer ?
#
loop_
_entity_poly.entity_id
_entity_poly.type
_entity_poly.pdbx_seq_one_letter_code
_entity_poly.pdbx_strand_id
1 'polypeptide(L)'
;MRLGKIISFYLVRAVLPYFVLAWTILTVILFVQQAGRYSEIFFDPNLPASFVWQLTFALIPNVIAFTCPMAVLVGVIIGLSRMQTDNELTAIRSFGIGTLAAIVPVIVLGVVLSGFSIAVNLFGVPLASKAVRQVALRSAVYKLESPIEPGVFNTEIAGYTVYVRDVDLQTGQWKNVFVYSESAEDGYSRLITSRNGRIDSSGNNSELVLSDAVISTLKNDNGQSGVVSENIGDLRLAIKTRRDEMIGRLSVISPAIEELGIVELAAYSSEREGNERTEAQILIVRRLMLAIAPMLFSLLGATLVLRLRRSKKGSGSGIAILSLLAYFFLTFAGEQLARSGTVPVLVGGLVPIAASVVAIAYFALTETRFVDLGVFESLKRDVKGLFAERKMLRRTDIFVDLTAGIRDFELGITLTRYYIFALVFLASVFLIFTAFELWRFAGSMPGGPFLLAKYVFYLIPFTYLQLSPTAAMVAVLATFTIKSRQNEVVTWMAAGQSVYRLLLPCFLLMLILGGVNFLIQETVAPRTNRTQDQIRWIIKSRGNVPKPGGRNWVASDRFIASYILDKTASDNEQDLFQTCRFRCSIREAMIYEFEADKAELQSLYRVSGAVWDNGKLEIKGK
;
A
#
# COMPACT_ATOMS: atom_id res chain seq x y z
N MET A 1 -33.59 -5.24 37.46
CA MET A 1 -32.62 -6.27 37.92
C MET A 1 -31.23 -5.88 37.44
N ARG A 2 -30.28 -5.72 38.36
CA ARG A 2 -28.88 -5.39 38.04
C ARG A 2 -28.19 -6.65 37.50
N LEU A 3 -27.45 -6.52 36.41
CA LEU A 3 -26.61 -7.60 35.88
C LEU A 3 -25.57 -7.98 36.95
N GLY A 4 -25.46 -9.27 37.29
CA GLY A 4 -24.43 -9.74 38.21
C GLY A 4 -23.02 -9.46 37.66
N LYS A 5 -22.07 -9.09 38.53
CA LYS A 5 -20.66 -8.87 38.13
C LYS A 5 -20.07 -10.08 37.38
N ILE A 6 -20.49 -11.29 37.77
CA ILE A 6 -20.05 -12.56 37.18
C ILE A 6 -20.47 -12.66 35.70
N ILE A 7 -21.75 -12.40 35.39
CA ILE A 7 -22.27 -12.45 34.01
C ILE A 7 -21.62 -11.35 33.16
N SER A 8 -21.42 -10.17 33.74
CA SER A 8 -20.73 -9.06 33.07
C SER A 8 -19.32 -9.43 32.65
N PHE A 9 -18.54 -9.99 33.58
CA PHE A 9 -17.16 -10.43 33.31
C PHE A 9 -17.13 -11.61 32.34
N TYR A 10 -18.09 -12.52 32.42
CA TYR A 10 -18.22 -13.64 31.50
C TYR A 10 -18.46 -13.18 30.06
N LEU A 11 -19.37 -12.23 29.82
CA LEU A 11 -19.63 -11.64 28.51
C LEU A 11 -18.37 -10.99 27.91
N VAL A 12 -17.63 -10.22 28.72
CA VAL A 12 -16.36 -9.59 28.27
C VAL A 12 -15.31 -10.66 27.97
N ARG A 13 -15.15 -11.68 28.81
CA ARG A 13 -14.20 -12.77 28.61
C ARG A 13 -14.53 -13.63 27.39
N ALA A 14 -15.80 -13.71 27.01
CA ALA A 14 -16.22 -14.39 25.79
C ALA A 14 -15.88 -13.60 24.52
N VAL A 15 -15.95 -12.27 24.55
CA VAL A 15 -15.67 -11.37 23.41
C VAL A 15 -14.17 -11.09 23.23
N LEU A 16 -13.45 -10.88 24.33
CA LEU A 16 -12.04 -10.47 24.35
C LEU A 16 -11.10 -11.32 23.47
N PRO A 17 -11.11 -12.67 23.50
CA PRO A 17 -10.19 -13.46 22.68
C PRO A 17 -10.44 -13.27 21.18
N TYR A 18 -11.69 -13.10 20.76
CA TYR A 18 -12.02 -12.83 19.36
C TYR A 18 -11.60 -11.43 18.93
N PHE A 19 -11.74 -10.44 19.81
CA PHE A 19 -11.21 -9.10 19.59
C PHE A 19 -9.68 -9.13 19.42
N VAL A 20 -8.94 -9.75 20.34
CA VAL A 20 -7.47 -9.81 20.29
C VAL A 20 -6.98 -10.54 19.03
N LEU A 21 -7.63 -11.66 18.68
CA LEU A 21 -7.31 -12.40 17.45
C LEU A 21 -7.56 -11.54 16.20
N ALA A 22 -8.73 -10.91 16.08
CA ALA A 22 -9.05 -10.04 14.96
C ALA A 22 -8.08 -8.84 14.89
N TRP A 23 -7.76 -8.25 16.04
CA TRP A 23 -6.86 -7.11 16.12
C TRP A 23 -5.44 -7.48 15.69
N THR A 24 -4.93 -8.62 16.13
CA THR A 24 -3.60 -9.12 15.75
C THR A 24 -3.52 -9.38 14.25
N ILE A 25 -4.49 -10.11 13.69
CA ILE A 25 -4.52 -10.42 12.25
C ILE A 25 -4.60 -9.13 11.42
N LEU A 26 -5.52 -8.22 11.75
CA LEU A 26 -5.65 -6.96 11.02
C LEU A 26 -4.40 -6.08 11.16
N THR A 27 -3.78 -6.06 12.34
CA THR A 27 -2.54 -5.29 12.58
C THR A 27 -1.40 -5.82 11.74
N VAL A 28 -1.17 -7.14 11.70
CA VAL A 28 -0.11 -7.73 10.88
C VAL A 28 -0.34 -7.42 9.39
N ILE A 29 -1.57 -7.57 8.91
CA ILE A 29 -1.90 -7.34 7.49
C ILE A 29 -1.65 -5.87 7.11
N LEU A 30 -2.20 -4.92 7.87
CA LEU A 30 -2.02 -3.50 7.58
C LEU A 30 -0.59 -3.00 7.88
N PHE A 31 0.12 -3.66 8.79
CA PHE A 31 1.54 -3.38 9.04
C PHE A 31 2.39 -3.79 7.84
N VAL A 32 2.23 -5.01 7.31
CA VAL A 32 2.96 -5.47 6.12
C VAL A 32 2.68 -4.54 4.93
N GLN A 33 1.43 -4.08 4.79
CA GLN A 33 1.06 -3.09 3.79
C GLN A 33 1.82 -1.76 3.99
N GLN A 34 1.81 -1.18 5.20
CA GLN A 34 2.54 0.06 5.47
C GLN A 34 4.04 -0.10 5.32
N ALA A 35 4.60 -1.23 5.72
CA ALA A 35 6.02 -1.54 5.59
C ALA A 35 6.42 -1.64 4.11
N GLY A 36 5.58 -2.29 3.28
CA GLY A 36 5.80 -2.39 1.84
C GLY A 36 5.90 -1.05 1.13
N ARG A 37 5.24 0.01 1.64
CA ARG A 37 5.40 1.38 1.12
C ARG A 37 6.83 1.93 1.28
N TYR A 38 7.56 1.46 2.28
CA TYR A 38 8.92 1.86 2.57
C TYR A 38 9.93 0.76 2.21
N SER A 39 9.59 -0.15 1.28
CA SER A 39 10.44 -1.27 0.89
C SER A 39 11.86 -0.82 0.51
N GLU A 40 11.99 0.31 -0.20
CA GLU A 40 13.28 0.90 -0.56
C GLU A 40 14.15 1.24 0.66
N ILE A 41 13.56 1.59 1.81
CA ILE A 41 14.29 1.87 3.06
C ILE A 41 14.54 0.56 3.82
N PHE A 42 13.60 -0.39 3.78
CA PHE A 42 13.71 -1.68 4.46
C PHE A 42 14.77 -2.60 3.84
N PHE A 43 14.97 -2.54 2.53
CA PHE A 43 15.88 -3.40 1.78
C PHE A 43 17.15 -2.69 1.29
N ASP A 44 17.40 -1.45 1.74
CA ASP A 44 18.64 -0.74 1.39
C ASP A 44 19.82 -1.35 2.16
N PRO A 45 20.81 -1.97 1.48
CA PRO A 45 21.97 -2.56 2.15
C PRO A 45 22.86 -1.49 2.81
N ASN A 46 22.75 -0.24 2.38
CA ASN A 46 23.59 0.84 2.89
C ASN A 46 23.07 1.39 4.21
N LEU A 47 21.78 1.21 4.54
CA LEU A 47 21.19 1.81 5.74
C LEU A 47 21.46 0.98 7.01
N PRO A 48 21.89 1.62 8.12
CA PRO A 48 22.03 0.95 9.41
C PRO A 48 20.73 0.28 9.88
N ALA A 49 20.84 -0.96 10.38
CA ALA A 49 19.69 -1.74 10.87
C ALA A 49 18.88 -1.04 11.99
N SER A 50 19.50 -0.11 12.73
CA SER A 50 18.81 0.72 13.73
C SER A 50 17.70 1.57 13.11
N PHE A 51 17.87 2.08 11.89
CA PHE A 51 16.85 2.86 11.20
C PHE A 51 15.64 2.00 10.83
N VAL A 52 15.88 0.75 10.42
CA VAL A 52 14.83 -0.20 10.07
C VAL A 52 13.95 -0.54 11.28
N TRP A 53 14.55 -0.77 12.45
CA TRP A 53 13.81 -0.99 13.70
C TRP A 53 13.04 0.25 14.15
N GLN A 54 13.66 1.43 14.07
CA GLN A 54 12.99 2.69 14.41
C GLN A 54 11.77 2.94 13.51
N LEU A 55 11.91 2.69 12.20
CA LEU A 55 10.82 2.79 11.24
C LEU A 55 9.71 1.78 11.55
N THR A 56 10.06 0.53 11.83
CA THR A 56 9.12 -0.54 12.19
C THR A 56 8.23 -0.13 13.36
N PHE A 57 8.81 0.30 14.48
CA PHE A 57 8.04 0.73 15.65
C PHE A 57 7.24 2.00 15.38
N ALA A 58 7.75 2.91 14.55
CA ALA A 58 7.04 4.13 14.18
C ALA A 58 5.79 3.88 13.31
N LEU A 59 5.69 2.76 12.58
CA LEU A 59 4.50 2.45 11.78
C LEU A 59 3.34 1.89 12.62
N ILE A 60 3.63 1.26 13.76
CA ILE A 60 2.64 0.55 14.58
C ILE A 60 1.48 1.46 15.05
N PRO A 61 1.69 2.66 15.61
CA PRO A 61 0.58 3.51 16.08
C PRO A 61 -0.40 3.88 14.97
N ASN A 62 0.11 4.13 13.76
CA ASN A 62 -0.73 4.43 12.59
C ASN A 62 -1.62 3.23 12.23
N VAL A 63 -1.08 2.01 12.29
CA VAL A 63 -1.86 0.79 12.02
C VAL A 63 -2.89 0.54 13.13
N ILE A 64 -2.51 0.69 14.39
CA ILE A 64 -3.40 0.46 15.55
C ILE A 64 -4.63 1.38 15.49
N ALA A 65 -4.45 2.64 15.10
CA ALA A 65 -5.53 3.63 15.02
C ALA A 65 -6.69 3.19 14.09
N PHE A 66 -6.40 2.45 13.00
CA PHE A 66 -7.42 1.92 12.09
C PHE A 66 -7.91 0.53 12.48
N THR A 67 -7.01 -0.33 12.96
CA THR A 67 -7.34 -1.74 13.24
C THR A 67 -8.14 -1.93 14.52
N CYS A 68 -7.96 -1.09 15.53
CA CYS A 68 -8.69 -1.17 16.80
C CYS A 68 -10.22 -1.15 16.61
N PRO A 69 -10.83 -0.12 15.99
CA PRO A 69 -12.29 -0.08 15.80
C PRO A 69 -12.81 -1.25 14.95
N MET A 70 -12.10 -1.61 13.87
CA MET A 70 -12.46 -2.74 13.02
C MET A 70 -12.46 -4.06 13.80
N ALA A 71 -11.43 -4.28 14.62
CA ALA A 71 -11.31 -5.47 15.45
C ALA A 71 -12.38 -5.54 16.54
N VAL A 72 -12.80 -4.41 17.12
CA VAL A 72 -13.91 -4.38 18.09
C VAL A 72 -15.20 -4.87 17.46
N LEU A 73 -15.55 -4.37 16.28
CA LEU A 73 -16.75 -4.81 15.58
C LEU A 73 -16.74 -6.33 15.34
N VAL A 74 -15.63 -6.83 14.78
CA VAL A 74 -15.46 -8.25 14.46
C VAL A 74 -15.47 -9.10 15.73
N GLY A 75 -14.74 -8.69 16.77
CA GLY A 75 -14.65 -9.41 18.03
C GLY A 75 -15.98 -9.49 18.76
N VAL A 76 -16.72 -8.39 18.84
CA VAL A 76 -18.06 -8.33 19.45
C VAL A 76 -19.04 -9.21 18.69
N ILE A 77 -19.06 -9.12 17.36
CA ILE A 77 -19.99 -9.91 16.54
C ILE A 77 -19.68 -11.40 16.65
N ILE A 78 -18.42 -11.82 16.51
CA ILE A 78 -18.05 -13.24 16.61
C ILE A 78 -18.29 -13.77 18.03
N GLY A 79 -17.86 -13.03 19.05
CA GLY A 79 -18.03 -13.43 20.45
C GLY A 79 -19.49 -13.61 20.84
N LEU A 80 -20.33 -12.61 20.57
CA LEU A 80 -21.76 -12.70 20.86
C LEU A 80 -22.48 -13.72 19.96
N SER A 81 -22.09 -13.83 18.68
CA SER A 81 -22.68 -14.81 17.76
C SER A 81 -22.38 -16.24 18.21
N ARG A 82 -21.20 -16.48 18.80
CA ARG A 82 -20.86 -17.78 19.39
C ARG A 82 -21.75 -18.05 20.60
N MET A 83 -21.84 -17.13 21.55
CA MET A 83 -22.69 -17.30 22.74
C MET A 83 -24.17 -17.49 22.38
N GLN A 84 -24.63 -16.88 21.28
CA GLN A 84 -25.98 -17.09 20.76
C GLN A 84 -26.16 -18.48 20.14
N THR A 85 -25.13 -19.01 19.47
CA THR A 85 -25.14 -20.36 18.88
C THR A 85 -25.10 -21.44 19.96
N ASP A 86 -24.32 -21.21 21.01
CA ASP A 86 -24.19 -22.10 22.18
C ASP A 86 -25.38 -21.96 23.15
N ASN A 87 -26.43 -21.20 22.77
CA ASN A 87 -27.65 -20.89 23.55
C ASN A 87 -27.42 -20.22 24.93
N GLU A 88 -26.20 -19.83 25.26
CA GLU A 88 -25.85 -19.17 26.54
C GLU A 88 -26.60 -17.85 26.71
N LEU A 89 -26.72 -17.07 25.64
CA LEU A 89 -27.44 -15.80 25.66
C LEU A 89 -28.95 -16.00 25.87
N THR A 90 -29.51 -17.09 25.35
CA THR A 90 -30.92 -17.46 25.56
C THR A 90 -31.13 -17.88 27.02
N ALA A 91 -30.18 -18.61 27.61
CA ALA A 91 -30.20 -18.98 29.03
C ALA A 91 -30.12 -17.75 29.95
N ILE A 92 -29.25 -16.78 29.64
CA ILE A 92 -29.16 -15.51 30.38
C ILE A 92 -30.52 -14.77 30.37
N ARG A 93 -31.21 -14.78 29.22
CA ARG A 93 -32.54 -14.15 29.08
C ARG A 93 -33.63 -14.88 29.86
N SER A 94 -33.60 -16.21 29.96
CA SER A 94 -34.58 -16.97 30.76
C SER A 94 -34.50 -16.67 32.26
N PHE A 95 -33.36 -16.16 32.75
CA PHE A 95 -33.23 -15.66 34.13
C PHE A 95 -33.78 -14.23 34.33
N GLY A 96 -34.49 -13.66 33.35
CA GLY A 96 -35.11 -12.33 33.43
C GLY A 96 -34.13 -11.17 33.17
N ILE A 97 -32.93 -11.45 32.68
CA ILE A 97 -31.97 -10.41 32.31
C ILE A 97 -32.36 -9.84 30.94
N GLY A 98 -32.79 -8.58 30.94
CA GLY A 98 -33.18 -7.87 29.72
C GLY A 98 -32.02 -7.73 28.71
N THR A 99 -32.36 -7.68 27.42
CA THR A 99 -31.37 -7.56 26.33
C THR A 99 -30.46 -6.34 26.50
N LEU A 100 -31.00 -5.20 26.95
CA LEU A 100 -30.21 -3.99 27.21
C LEU A 100 -29.18 -4.21 28.32
N ALA A 101 -29.53 -4.94 29.39
CA ALA A 101 -28.60 -5.24 30.47
C ALA A 101 -27.43 -6.13 29.98
N ALA A 102 -27.70 -7.07 29.06
CA ALA A 102 -26.66 -7.90 28.44
C ALA A 102 -25.71 -7.13 27.50
N ILE A 103 -26.14 -6.00 26.93
CA ILE A 103 -25.31 -5.14 26.07
C ILE A 103 -24.31 -4.31 26.88
N VAL A 104 -24.68 -3.87 28.10
CA VAL A 104 -23.88 -2.93 28.90
C VAL A 104 -22.41 -3.33 29.08
N PRO A 105 -22.05 -4.58 29.45
CA PRO A 105 -20.65 -4.97 29.63
C PRO A 105 -19.82 -4.85 28.34
N VAL A 106 -20.46 -5.08 27.19
CA VAL A 106 -19.82 -4.98 25.87
C VAL A 106 -19.60 -3.52 25.49
N ILE A 107 -20.55 -2.63 25.81
CA ILE A 107 -20.36 -1.18 25.64
C ILE A 107 -19.24 -0.67 26.54
N VAL A 108 -19.20 -1.10 27.81
CA VAL A 108 -18.13 -0.70 28.73
C VAL A 108 -16.75 -1.10 28.18
N LEU A 109 -16.63 -2.30 27.61
CA LEU A 109 -15.42 -2.71 26.89
C LEU A 109 -15.11 -1.77 25.72
N GLY A 110 -16.11 -1.39 24.91
CA GLY A 110 -15.95 -0.44 23.81
C GLY A 110 -15.53 0.97 24.26
N VAL A 111 -16.04 1.46 25.40
CA VAL A 111 -15.63 2.74 26.00
C VAL A 111 -14.18 2.68 26.47
N VAL A 112 -13.76 1.59 27.12
CA VAL A 112 -12.35 1.39 27.52
C VAL A 112 -11.43 1.38 26.30
N LEU A 113 -11.81 0.65 25.24
CA LEU A 113 -11.03 0.60 24.00
C LEU A 113 -11.05 1.92 23.22
N SER A 114 -12.14 2.70 23.31
CA SER A 114 -12.19 4.07 22.79
C SER A 114 -11.23 4.98 23.54
N GLY A 115 -11.15 4.89 24.88
CA GLY A 115 -10.15 5.60 25.68
C GLY A 115 -8.71 5.27 25.28
N PHE A 116 -8.42 3.98 25.01
CA PHE A 116 -7.14 3.57 24.44
C PHE A 116 -6.90 4.16 23.04
N SER A 117 -7.91 4.14 22.16
CA SER A 117 -7.81 4.72 20.81
C SER A 117 -7.58 6.24 20.85
N ILE A 118 -8.19 6.96 21.79
CA ILE A 118 -7.92 8.38 22.05
C ILE A 118 -6.42 8.57 22.35
N ALA A 119 -5.87 7.81 23.30
CA ALA A 119 -4.45 7.93 23.66
C ALA A 119 -3.52 7.67 22.46
N VAL A 120 -3.81 6.65 21.65
CA VAL A 120 -3.03 6.35 20.43
C VAL A 120 -3.15 7.46 19.39
N ASN A 121 -4.34 8.00 19.13
CA ASN A 121 -4.54 9.05 18.12
C ASN A 121 -3.99 10.42 18.55
N LEU A 122 -4.01 10.75 19.84
CA LEU A 122 -3.52 12.02 20.37
C LEU A 122 -1.99 12.05 20.50
N PHE A 123 -1.39 10.97 20.98
CA PHE A 123 0.04 10.93 21.28
C PHE A 123 0.82 9.99 20.36
N GLY A 124 0.30 8.79 20.11
CA GLY A 124 0.99 7.76 19.33
C GLY A 124 1.16 8.12 17.85
N VAL A 125 0.08 8.48 17.17
CA VAL A 125 0.06 8.83 15.73
C VAL A 125 0.97 10.02 15.38
N PRO A 126 0.93 11.18 16.07
CA PRO A 126 1.82 12.29 15.71
C PRO A 126 3.30 11.97 16.00
N LEU A 127 3.59 11.27 17.10
CA LEU A 127 4.96 10.83 17.42
C LEU A 127 5.50 9.85 16.38
N ALA A 128 4.67 8.90 15.95
CA ALA A 128 4.94 7.99 14.84
C ALA A 128 5.27 8.74 13.55
N SER A 129 4.41 9.68 13.15
CA SER A 129 4.62 10.47 11.93
C SER A 129 5.92 11.29 11.97
N LYS A 130 6.23 11.92 13.11
CA LYS A 130 7.51 12.64 13.32
C LYS A 130 8.70 11.68 13.18
N ALA A 131 8.64 10.50 13.80
CA ALA A 131 9.71 9.49 13.74
C ALA A 131 9.91 8.95 12.32
N VAL A 132 8.83 8.60 11.60
CA VAL A 132 8.89 8.14 10.21
C VAL A 132 9.56 9.20 9.32
N ARG A 133 9.19 10.48 9.46
CA ARG A 133 9.83 11.55 8.69
C ARG A 133 11.30 11.69 9.02
N GLN A 134 11.67 11.70 10.30
CA GLN A 134 13.08 11.81 10.70
C GLN A 134 13.93 10.68 10.12
N VAL A 135 13.43 9.44 10.12
CA VAL A 135 14.11 8.31 9.48
C VAL A 135 14.22 8.54 7.98
N ALA A 136 13.14 8.96 7.31
CA ALA A 136 13.16 9.24 5.86
C ALA A 136 14.15 10.35 5.48
N LEU A 137 14.23 11.43 6.27
CA LEU A 137 15.17 12.53 6.07
C LEU A 137 16.61 12.06 6.27
N ARG A 138 16.88 11.35 7.37
CA ARG A 138 18.21 10.80 7.66
C ARG A 138 18.64 9.78 6.60
N SER A 139 17.73 8.93 6.12
CA SER A 139 18.03 8.01 5.01
C SER A 139 18.33 8.76 3.72
N ALA A 140 17.65 9.87 3.45
CA ALA A 140 17.96 10.71 2.28
C ALA A 140 19.33 11.36 2.40
N VAL A 141 19.70 11.90 3.58
CA VAL A 141 21.06 12.43 3.82
C VAL A 141 22.11 11.34 3.73
N TYR A 142 21.85 10.16 4.29
CA TYR A 142 22.78 9.04 4.23
C TYR A 142 23.01 8.55 2.80
N LYS A 143 21.95 8.50 1.96
CA LYS A 143 22.08 8.24 0.52
C LYS A 143 22.94 9.28 -0.19
N LEU A 144 22.89 10.55 0.23
CA LEU A 144 23.73 11.61 -0.32
C LEU A 144 25.20 11.51 0.13
N GLU A 145 25.48 10.94 1.30
CA GLU A 145 26.84 10.73 1.82
C GLU A 145 27.52 9.49 1.21
N SER A 146 26.76 8.56 0.65
CA SER A 146 27.27 7.43 -0.14
C SER A 146 26.61 7.35 -1.53
N PRO A 147 26.80 8.36 -2.41
CA PRO A 147 25.91 8.60 -3.54
C PRO A 147 26.17 7.73 -4.78
N ILE A 148 27.25 6.93 -4.85
CA ILE A 148 27.59 6.25 -6.10
C ILE A 148 27.63 4.74 -5.94
N GLU A 149 26.60 4.09 -6.48
CA GLU A 149 26.60 2.66 -6.71
C GLU A 149 27.64 2.32 -7.80
N PRO A 150 28.54 1.35 -7.55
CA PRO A 150 29.54 0.95 -8.54
C PRO A 150 28.85 0.41 -9.79
N GLY A 151 29.34 0.82 -10.96
CA GLY A 151 28.85 0.34 -12.26
C GLY A 151 27.60 1.04 -12.80
N VAL A 152 27.09 2.09 -12.12
CA VAL A 152 25.92 2.86 -12.57
C VAL A 152 26.32 4.32 -12.85
N PHE A 153 25.75 4.93 -13.91
CA PHE A 153 25.89 6.35 -14.18
C PHE A 153 24.96 7.16 -13.27
N ASN A 154 25.53 7.96 -12.37
CA ASN A 154 24.77 8.85 -11.50
C ASN A 154 24.68 10.27 -12.14
N THR A 155 23.45 10.77 -12.29
CA THR A 155 23.12 12.11 -12.81
C THR A 155 22.51 13.04 -11.75
N GLU A 156 22.48 12.62 -10.48
CA GLU A 156 21.89 13.36 -9.38
C GLU A 156 22.69 14.63 -9.01
N ILE A 157 23.97 14.66 -9.40
CA ILE A 157 24.84 15.81 -9.25
C ILE A 157 24.53 16.83 -10.36
N ALA A 158 24.07 18.02 -9.98
CA ALA A 158 23.68 19.05 -10.94
C ALA A 158 24.88 19.47 -11.82
N GLY A 159 24.76 19.26 -13.13
CA GLY A 159 25.77 19.64 -14.12
C GLY A 159 26.87 18.60 -14.36
N TYR A 160 26.87 17.48 -13.63
CA TYR A 160 27.87 16.42 -13.77
C TYR A 160 27.22 15.03 -13.84
N THR A 161 27.59 14.24 -14.84
CA THR A 161 27.32 12.79 -14.87
C THR A 161 28.55 12.07 -14.36
N VAL A 162 28.44 11.32 -13.25
CA VAL A 162 29.56 10.58 -12.65
C VAL A 162 29.35 9.08 -12.81
N TYR A 163 30.39 8.37 -13.22
CA TYR A 163 30.44 6.91 -13.30
C TYR A 163 31.66 6.41 -12.56
N VAL A 164 31.48 5.46 -11.66
CA VAL A 164 32.55 4.83 -10.90
C VAL A 164 32.52 3.34 -11.19
N ARG A 165 33.66 2.79 -11.63
CA ARG A 165 33.74 1.36 -11.98
C ARG A 165 33.74 0.46 -10.75
N ASP A 166 34.53 0.83 -9.74
CA ASP A 166 34.68 0.04 -8.51
C ASP A 166 34.87 0.96 -7.30
N VAL A 167 34.38 0.53 -6.14
CA VAL A 167 34.45 1.28 -4.89
C VAL A 167 35.02 0.39 -3.82
N ASP A 168 36.09 0.83 -3.17
CA ASP A 168 36.59 0.18 -1.98
C ASP A 168 35.70 0.56 -0.78
N LEU A 169 34.87 -0.39 -0.34
CA LEU A 169 33.89 -0.21 0.73
C LEU A 169 34.53 0.09 2.10
N GLN A 170 35.81 -0.23 2.31
CA GLN A 170 36.47 0.02 3.60
C GLN A 170 37.09 1.41 3.69
N THR A 171 37.62 1.92 2.58
CA THR A 171 38.29 3.23 2.54
C THR A 171 37.41 4.33 1.93
N GLY A 172 36.26 3.98 1.34
CA GLY A 172 35.39 4.91 0.63
C GLY A 172 36.04 5.52 -0.62
N GLN A 173 37.10 4.88 -1.14
CA GLN A 173 37.81 5.36 -2.32
C GLN A 173 37.22 4.74 -3.59
N TRP A 174 36.99 5.59 -4.58
CA TRP A 174 36.53 5.20 -5.90
C TRP A 174 37.71 4.88 -6.79
N LYS A 175 37.55 3.88 -7.65
CA LYS A 175 38.53 3.47 -8.66
C LYS A 175 37.94 3.66 -10.05
N ASN A 176 38.74 4.23 -10.95
CA ASN A 176 38.37 4.51 -12.34
C ASN A 176 37.07 5.32 -12.45
N VAL A 177 37.19 6.60 -12.11
CA VAL A 177 36.09 7.55 -12.10
C VAL A 177 36.02 8.26 -13.44
N PHE A 178 34.81 8.37 -13.99
CA PHE A 178 34.49 9.13 -15.17
C PHE A 178 33.48 10.20 -14.80
N VAL A 179 33.76 11.45 -15.17
CA VAL A 179 32.88 12.60 -14.93
C VAL A 179 32.69 13.35 -16.25
N TYR A 180 31.44 13.59 -16.60
CA TYR A 180 31.07 14.37 -17.77
C TYR A 180 30.32 15.63 -17.36
N SER A 181 30.67 16.77 -17.94
CA SER A 181 29.93 18.02 -17.78
C SER A 181 29.76 18.75 -19.10
N GLU A 182 28.60 19.37 -19.27
CA GLU A 182 28.24 20.14 -20.46
C GLU A 182 27.84 21.54 -20.00
N SER A 183 28.63 22.56 -20.37
CA SER A 183 28.30 23.94 -20.05
C SER A 183 27.39 24.51 -21.13
N ALA A 184 26.15 24.83 -20.76
CA ALA A 184 25.16 25.43 -21.66
C ALA A 184 25.54 26.85 -22.11
N GLU A 185 26.40 27.54 -21.36
CA GLU A 185 26.83 28.92 -21.65
C GLU A 185 27.96 28.98 -22.69
N ASP A 186 28.87 28.00 -22.69
CA ASP A 186 30.09 28.05 -23.52
C ASP A 186 30.14 27.00 -24.65
N GLY A 187 29.22 26.02 -24.69
CA GLY A 187 29.20 24.98 -25.74
C GLY A 187 30.37 24.00 -25.70
N TYR A 188 31.16 24.00 -24.62
CA TYR A 188 32.20 23.00 -24.37
C TYR A 188 31.64 21.84 -23.55
N SER A 189 32.01 20.62 -23.95
CA SER A 189 31.85 19.45 -23.09
C SER A 189 33.20 19.08 -22.48
N ARG A 190 33.23 18.88 -21.17
CA ARG A 190 34.43 18.47 -20.43
C ARG A 190 34.24 17.05 -19.95
N LEU A 191 35.22 16.23 -20.28
CA LEU A 191 35.31 14.84 -19.88
C LEU A 191 36.50 14.72 -18.94
N ILE A 192 36.25 14.24 -17.73
CA ILE A 192 37.25 14.15 -16.67
C ILE A 192 37.32 12.69 -16.27
N THR A 193 38.50 12.11 -16.38
CA THR A 193 38.74 10.71 -16.02
C THR A 193 39.83 10.66 -14.96
N SER A 194 39.69 9.77 -13.98
CA SER A 194 40.60 9.72 -12.84
C SER A 194 40.77 8.30 -12.34
N ARG A 195 41.98 7.97 -11.85
CA ARG A 195 42.28 6.65 -11.29
C ARG A 195 41.64 6.47 -9.91
N ASN A 196 41.72 7.49 -9.06
CA ASN A 196 41.21 7.46 -7.69
C ASN A 196 40.34 8.68 -7.43
N GLY A 197 39.14 8.46 -6.88
CA GLY A 197 38.25 9.55 -6.47
C GLY A 197 37.76 9.39 -5.05
N ARG A 198 37.40 10.50 -4.41
CA ARG A 198 36.65 10.51 -3.15
C ARG A 198 35.80 11.76 -3.07
N ILE A 199 34.67 11.67 -2.40
CA ILE A 199 33.94 12.87 -1.97
C ILE A 199 34.45 13.23 -0.59
N ASP A 200 34.99 14.44 -0.45
CA ASP A 200 35.26 15.04 0.84
C ASP A 200 34.12 15.99 1.19
N SER A 201 33.39 15.69 2.26
CA SER A 201 32.27 16.50 2.73
C SER A 201 32.71 17.29 3.96
N SER A 202 33.53 18.33 3.74
CA SER A 202 34.02 19.18 4.83
C SER A 202 33.13 20.43 4.99
N GLY A 203 32.22 20.38 5.96
CA GLY A 203 31.34 21.52 6.28
C GLY A 203 30.15 21.63 5.31
N ASN A 204 29.99 22.80 4.68
CA ASN A 204 28.81 23.16 3.87
C ASN A 204 28.99 22.92 2.36
N ASN A 205 30.22 22.66 1.92
CA ASN A 205 30.54 22.35 0.53
C ASN A 205 31.01 20.90 0.45
N SER A 206 30.49 20.13 -0.51
CA SER A 206 31.04 18.83 -0.87
C SER A 206 32.01 19.01 -2.03
N GLU A 207 33.25 18.60 -1.83
CA GLU A 207 34.29 18.64 -2.86
C GLU A 207 34.50 17.23 -3.40
N LEU A 208 34.44 17.08 -4.72
CA LEU A 208 34.90 15.87 -5.37
C LEU A 208 36.40 16.00 -5.59
N VAL A 209 37.16 15.15 -4.90
CA VAL A 209 38.61 15.08 -5.00
C VAL A 209 38.95 13.92 -5.92
N LEU A 210 39.49 14.23 -7.09
CA LEU A 210 39.97 13.28 -8.07
C LEU A 210 41.49 13.35 -8.10
N SER A 211 42.16 12.21 -7.90
CA SER A 211 43.61 12.07 -8.01
C SER A 211 43.97 11.42 -9.35
N ASP A 212 45.06 11.89 -9.95
CA ASP A 212 45.50 11.57 -11.31
C ASP A 212 44.38 11.78 -12.34
N ALA A 213 43.86 13.01 -12.42
CA ALA A 213 42.75 13.37 -13.28
C ALA A 213 43.22 13.89 -14.64
N VAL A 214 42.64 13.36 -15.72
CA VAL A 214 42.83 13.86 -17.09
C VAL A 214 41.57 14.59 -17.53
N ILE A 215 41.70 15.87 -17.88
CA ILE A 215 40.60 16.68 -18.40
C ILE A 215 40.72 16.76 -19.91
N SER A 216 39.74 16.20 -20.62
CA SER A 216 39.57 16.34 -22.06
C SER A 216 38.45 17.34 -22.35
N THR A 217 38.82 18.53 -22.85
CA THR A 217 37.86 19.56 -23.27
C THR A 217 37.55 19.40 -24.75
N LEU A 218 36.27 19.24 -25.05
CA LEU A 218 35.73 19.05 -26.39
C LEU A 218 35.00 20.33 -26.80
N LYS A 219 35.48 20.99 -27.84
CA LYS A 219 34.74 22.09 -28.49
C LYS A 219 33.68 21.50 -29.42
N ASN A 220 32.44 21.98 -29.31
CA ASN A 220 31.38 21.60 -30.24
C ASN A 220 31.32 22.58 -31.41
N ASP A 221 32.19 22.40 -32.41
CA ASP A 221 32.24 23.25 -33.62
C ASP A 221 32.13 22.39 -34.89
N ASN A 222 31.37 22.88 -35.88
CA ASN A 222 30.88 22.16 -37.07
C ASN A 222 31.99 21.86 -38.11
N GLY A 223 33.10 21.24 -37.72
CA GLY A 223 34.09 20.72 -38.66
C GLY A 223 35.53 20.59 -38.15
N GLN A 224 35.88 21.14 -36.99
CA GLN A 224 37.19 20.92 -36.36
C GLN A 224 37.03 20.62 -34.87
N SER A 225 37.18 19.35 -34.53
CA SER A 225 37.16 18.88 -33.13
C SER A 225 38.58 18.93 -32.59
N GLY A 226 38.96 20.06 -32.00
CA GLY A 226 40.14 20.10 -31.12
C GLY A 226 39.80 19.39 -29.81
N VAL A 227 40.51 18.32 -29.50
CA VAL A 227 40.51 17.72 -28.16
C VAL A 227 41.75 18.25 -27.46
N VAL A 228 41.55 19.00 -26.39
CA VAL A 228 42.65 19.42 -25.52
C VAL A 228 42.59 18.57 -24.27
N SER A 229 43.61 17.74 -24.09
CA SER A 229 43.78 16.89 -22.91
C SER A 229 44.85 17.48 -22.01
N GLU A 230 44.50 17.75 -20.76
CA GLU A 230 45.40 18.24 -19.72
C GLU A 230 45.46 17.21 -18.58
N ASN A 231 46.67 16.92 -18.10
CA ASN A 231 46.90 16.01 -16.98
C ASN A 231 47.08 16.82 -15.69
N ILE A 232 46.22 16.57 -14.70
CA ILE A 232 46.16 17.29 -13.44
C ILE A 232 46.30 16.27 -12.30
N GLY A 233 47.28 16.47 -11.42
CA GLY A 233 47.53 15.58 -10.28
C GLY A 233 46.34 15.49 -9.32
N ASP A 234 45.98 16.59 -8.67
CA ASP A 234 44.81 16.65 -7.79
C ASP A 234 43.80 17.67 -8.32
N LEU A 235 42.64 17.17 -8.76
CA LEU A 235 41.53 18.01 -9.18
C LEU A 235 40.48 18.04 -8.07
N ARG A 236 40.16 19.24 -7.59
CA ARG A 236 39.07 19.47 -6.64
C ARG A 236 37.94 20.20 -7.34
N LEU A 237 36.83 19.50 -7.54
CA LEU A 237 35.61 20.08 -8.08
C LEU A 237 34.70 20.43 -6.92
N ALA A 238 34.45 21.72 -6.72
CA ALA A 238 33.40 22.17 -5.82
C ALA A 238 32.06 21.75 -6.43
N ILE A 239 31.53 20.63 -5.97
CA ILE A 239 30.21 20.21 -6.37
C ILE A 239 29.25 21.03 -5.53
N LYS A 240 28.41 21.82 -6.20
CA LYS A 240 27.16 22.27 -5.57
C LYS A 240 26.30 21.04 -5.41
N THR A 241 26.59 20.22 -4.40
CA THR A 241 25.64 19.23 -3.96
C THR A 241 24.41 20.05 -3.63
N ARG A 242 23.27 19.62 -4.14
CA ARG A 242 21.97 20.22 -3.82
C ARG A 242 21.63 20.03 -2.32
N ARG A 243 22.63 19.89 -1.45
CA ARG A 243 22.61 19.67 0.00
C ARG A 243 21.96 20.85 0.69
N ASP A 244 22.40 22.09 0.47
CA ASP A 244 21.76 23.25 1.10
C ASP A 244 20.41 23.58 0.50
N GLU A 245 20.26 23.38 -0.81
CA GLU A 245 18.99 23.63 -1.47
C GLU A 245 17.96 22.53 -1.12
N MET A 246 18.35 21.28 -0.93
CA MET A 246 17.49 20.20 -0.43
C MET A 246 17.30 20.26 1.08
N ILE A 247 18.32 20.45 1.91
CA ILE A 247 18.18 20.61 3.37
C ILE A 247 17.40 21.89 3.69
N GLY A 248 17.62 22.97 2.92
CA GLY A 248 16.80 24.18 2.92
C GLY A 248 15.36 23.90 2.48
N ARG A 249 15.14 23.17 1.38
CA ARG A 249 13.78 22.72 1.00
C ARG A 249 13.17 21.75 2.01
N LEU A 250 13.94 20.91 2.70
CA LEU A 250 13.48 19.89 3.66
C LEU A 250 13.20 20.49 5.04
N SER A 251 13.87 21.58 5.41
CA SER A 251 13.58 22.38 6.60
C SER A 251 12.45 23.40 6.36
N VAL A 252 12.23 23.81 5.11
CA VAL A 252 11.12 24.68 4.68
C VAL A 252 9.88 23.89 4.25
N ILE A 253 9.98 22.58 4.02
CA ILE A 253 8.81 21.70 3.96
C ILE A 253 8.18 21.73 5.35
N SER A 254 7.11 22.53 5.45
CA SER A 254 6.21 22.57 6.60
C SER A 254 6.00 21.14 7.13
N PRO A 255 5.96 20.92 8.45
CA PRO A 255 5.58 19.62 9.01
C PRO A 255 4.43 19.07 8.18
N ALA A 256 4.56 17.85 7.67
CA ALA A 256 3.42 17.21 7.04
C ALA A 256 2.29 17.30 8.07
N ILE A 257 1.10 17.70 7.65
CA ILE A 257 0.00 18.05 8.58
C ILE A 257 -0.29 16.87 9.55
N GLU A 258 0.13 15.66 9.19
CA GLU A 258 0.10 14.43 9.98
C GLU A 258 1.08 14.36 11.18
N GLU A 259 2.15 15.15 11.19
CA GLU A 259 3.12 15.27 12.29
C GLU A 259 2.60 16.10 13.46
N LEU A 260 1.68 17.02 13.17
CA LEU A 260 1.18 17.97 14.15
C LEU A 260 0.26 17.24 15.14
N GLY A 261 0.46 17.50 16.44
CA GLY A 261 -0.49 17.10 17.48
C GLY A 261 -1.83 17.82 17.32
N ILE A 262 -2.90 17.37 17.98
CA ILE A 262 -4.23 18.02 17.84
C ILE A 262 -4.19 19.50 18.26
N VAL A 263 -3.39 19.85 19.27
CA VAL A 263 -3.22 21.23 19.72
C VAL A 263 -2.47 22.07 18.69
N GLU A 264 -1.37 21.53 18.14
CA GLU A 264 -0.59 22.18 17.08
C GLU A 264 -1.42 22.32 15.79
N LEU A 265 -2.27 21.33 15.47
CA LEU A 265 -3.24 21.36 14.36
C LEU A 265 -4.30 22.46 14.55
N ALA A 266 -4.81 22.64 15.77
CA ALA A 266 -5.78 23.68 16.07
C ALA A 266 -5.17 25.08 15.88
N ALA A 267 -3.95 25.29 16.38
CA ALA A 267 -3.19 26.53 16.15
C ALA A 267 -2.91 26.75 14.66
N TYR A 268 -2.44 25.72 13.96
CA TYR A 268 -2.19 25.76 12.51
C TYR A 268 -3.47 26.10 11.71
N SER A 269 -4.63 25.58 12.13
CA SER A 269 -5.91 25.88 11.48
C SER A 269 -6.42 27.31 11.74
N SER A 270 -5.95 27.96 12.81
CA SER A 270 -6.32 29.33 13.15
C SER A 270 -5.45 30.38 12.45
N GLU A 271 -4.22 30.01 12.06
CA GLU A 271 -3.25 30.91 11.44
C GLU A 271 -3.32 30.96 9.91
N ARG A 272 -3.93 29.96 9.25
CA ARG A 272 -4.00 29.86 7.78
C ARG A 272 -5.42 29.93 7.24
N GLU A 273 -5.56 30.46 6.02
CA GLU A 273 -6.83 30.55 5.30
C GLU A 273 -6.88 29.63 4.07
N GLY A 274 -8.08 29.23 3.67
CA GLY A 274 -8.31 28.40 2.47
C GLY A 274 -8.16 26.88 2.69
N ASN A 275 -7.69 26.16 1.66
CA ASN A 275 -7.67 24.69 1.61
C ASN A 275 -6.85 24.05 2.73
N GLU A 276 -5.76 24.68 3.18
CA GLU A 276 -4.89 24.13 4.23
C GLU A 276 -5.60 24.09 5.60
N ARG A 277 -6.47 25.06 5.88
CA ARG A 277 -7.31 25.07 7.08
C ARG A 277 -8.31 23.93 7.04
N THR A 278 -8.95 23.72 5.90
CA THR A 278 -9.91 22.62 5.69
C THR A 278 -9.24 21.27 5.89
N GLU A 279 -8.03 21.06 5.34
CA GLU A 279 -7.27 19.82 5.53
C GLU A 279 -6.90 19.59 7.01
N ALA A 280 -6.44 20.61 7.73
CA ALA A 280 -6.13 20.50 9.15
C ALA A 280 -7.37 20.14 9.99
N GLN A 281 -8.50 20.81 9.73
CA GLN A 281 -9.76 20.52 10.41
C GLN A 281 -10.26 19.09 10.11
N ILE A 282 -10.14 18.61 8.87
CA ILE A 282 -10.50 17.24 8.50
C ILE A 282 -9.67 16.24 9.31
N LEU A 283 -8.36 16.47 9.45
CA LEU A 283 -7.48 15.58 10.21
C LEU A 283 -7.82 15.55 11.70
N ILE A 284 -8.17 16.70 12.30
CA ILE A 284 -8.64 16.76 13.69
C ILE A 284 -9.90 15.91 13.85
N VAL A 285 -10.91 16.15 12.99
CA VAL A 285 -12.20 15.45 13.06
C VAL A 285 -12.01 13.95 12.80
N ARG A 286 -11.18 13.55 11.83
CA ARG A 286 -10.87 12.14 11.54
C ARG A 286 -10.26 11.43 12.75
N ARG A 287 -9.27 12.03 13.43
CA ARG A 287 -8.65 11.45 14.64
C ARG A 287 -9.69 11.27 15.75
N LEU A 288 -10.58 12.24 15.93
CA LEU A 288 -11.67 12.15 16.90
C LEU A 288 -12.67 11.04 16.53
N MET A 289 -13.05 10.94 15.25
CA MET A 289 -14.00 9.91 14.79
C MET A 289 -13.43 8.50 14.92
N LEU A 290 -12.15 8.29 14.57
CA LEU A 290 -11.46 7.00 14.76
C LEU A 290 -11.30 6.64 16.24
N ALA A 291 -11.19 7.65 17.11
CA ALA A 291 -11.12 7.46 18.55
C ALA A 291 -12.47 7.05 19.17
N ILE A 292 -13.59 7.57 18.67
CA ILE A 292 -14.96 7.25 19.12
C ILE A 292 -15.48 5.95 18.49
N ALA A 293 -14.98 5.58 17.30
CA ALA A 293 -15.43 4.41 16.54
C ALA A 293 -15.46 3.07 17.32
N PRO A 294 -14.51 2.72 18.21
CA PRO A 294 -14.56 1.47 18.97
C PRO A 294 -15.80 1.37 19.87
N MET A 295 -16.18 2.47 20.53
CA MET A 295 -17.39 2.52 21.35
C MET A 295 -18.62 2.31 20.47
N LEU A 296 -18.69 3.02 19.34
CA LEU A 296 -19.82 2.94 18.43
C LEU A 296 -19.96 1.55 17.78
N PHE A 297 -18.85 0.93 17.38
CA PHE A 297 -18.86 -0.43 16.83
C PHE A 297 -19.14 -1.51 17.87
N SER A 298 -18.76 -1.32 19.14
CA SER A 298 -19.18 -2.22 20.21
C SER A 298 -20.70 -2.23 20.40
N LEU A 299 -21.31 -1.03 20.33
CA LEU A 299 -22.76 -0.86 20.46
C LEU A 299 -23.49 -1.40 19.22
N LEU A 300 -22.99 -1.08 18.02
CA LEU A 300 -23.53 -1.58 16.76
C LEU A 300 -23.45 -3.11 16.71
N GLY A 301 -22.29 -3.70 16.97
CA GLY A 301 -22.11 -5.14 16.98
C GLY A 301 -23.02 -5.84 17.99
N ALA A 302 -23.14 -5.30 19.21
CA ALA A 302 -24.00 -5.87 20.24
C ALA A 302 -25.49 -5.77 19.89
N THR A 303 -25.96 -4.63 19.40
CA THR A 303 -27.37 -4.47 19.00
C THR A 303 -27.73 -5.38 17.83
N LEU A 304 -26.84 -5.49 16.85
CA LEU A 304 -27.04 -6.31 15.66
C LEU A 304 -27.16 -7.80 16.02
N VAL A 305 -26.24 -8.34 16.83
CA VAL A 305 -26.29 -9.77 17.21
C VAL A 305 -27.45 -10.08 18.16
N LEU A 306 -27.69 -9.23 19.16
CA LEU A 306 -28.65 -9.55 20.20
C LEU A 306 -30.12 -9.41 19.74
N ARG A 307 -30.40 -8.57 18.73
CA ARG A 307 -31.76 -8.40 18.20
C ARG A 307 -32.05 -9.21 16.94
N LEU A 308 -31.04 -9.52 16.10
CA LEU A 308 -31.26 -10.38 14.94
C LEU A 308 -31.53 -11.82 15.40
N ARG A 309 -32.81 -12.16 15.49
CA ARG A 309 -33.32 -13.47 15.90
C ARG A 309 -32.87 -14.52 14.86
N ARG A 310 -32.08 -15.51 15.29
CA ARG A 310 -31.57 -16.66 14.49
C ARG A 310 -31.26 -16.25 13.04
N SER A 311 -30.19 -15.49 12.84
CA SER A 311 -29.58 -15.38 11.52
C SER A 311 -29.26 -16.80 11.03
N LYS A 312 -29.69 -17.18 9.81
CA LYS A 312 -29.32 -18.49 9.22
C LYS A 312 -27.79 -18.62 9.26
N LYS A 313 -27.26 -19.79 9.66
CA LYS A 313 -25.81 -20.04 9.89
C LYS A 313 -24.93 -19.24 8.89
N GLY A 314 -24.27 -18.19 9.37
CA GLY A 314 -23.28 -17.40 8.61
C GLY A 314 -23.68 -15.99 8.12
N SER A 315 -24.94 -15.54 8.22
CA SER A 315 -25.30 -14.18 7.76
C SER A 315 -24.85 -13.04 8.69
N GLY A 316 -24.55 -13.32 9.96
CA GLY A 316 -24.05 -12.31 10.92
C GLY A 316 -22.71 -11.69 10.52
N SER A 317 -21.77 -12.49 9.99
CA SER A 317 -20.46 -12.00 9.55
C SER A 317 -20.55 -11.10 8.33
N GLY A 318 -21.47 -11.36 7.40
CA GLY A 318 -21.67 -10.51 6.22
C GLY A 318 -22.18 -9.12 6.57
N ILE A 319 -23.07 -9.02 7.56
CA ILE A 319 -23.61 -7.75 8.03
C ILE A 319 -22.53 -6.92 8.74
N ALA A 320 -21.62 -7.56 9.47
CA ALA A 320 -20.45 -6.90 10.07
C ALA A 320 -19.62 -6.18 8.99
N ILE A 321 -19.25 -6.90 7.93
CA ILE A 321 -18.46 -6.38 6.82
C ILE A 321 -19.19 -5.22 6.14
N LEU A 322 -20.48 -5.39 5.85
CA LEU A 322 -21.29 -4.35 5.20
C LEU A 322 -21.41 -3.09 6.06
N SER A 323 -21.60 -3.23 7.37
CA SER A 323 -21.65 -2.09 8.30
C SER A 323 -20.31 -1.36 8.40
N LEU A 324 -19.20 -2.09 8.40
CA LEU A 324 -17.84 -1.53 8.38
C LEU A 324 -17.59 -0.77 7.09
N LEU A 325 -17.90 -1.38 5.95
CA LEU A 325 -17.79 -0.77 4.63
C LEU A 325 -18.61 0.52 4.55
N ALA A 326 -19.86 0.48 5.00
CA ALA A 326 -20.75 1.64 4.99
C ALA A 326 -20.19 2.78 5.86
N TYR A 327 -19.68 2.49 7.06
CA TYR A 327 -19.10 3.50 7.94
C TYR A 327 -17.92 4.23 7.29
N PHE A 328 -16.98 3.47 6.73
CA PHE A 328 -15.78 4.05 6.12
C PHE A 328 -16.10 4.76 4.79
N PHE A 329 -17.02 4.23 4.00
CA PHE A 329 -17.50 4.91 2.80
C PHE A 329 -18.18 6.25 3.13
N LEU A 330 -19.04 6.29 4.15
CA LEU A 330 -19.68 7.53 4.60
C LEU A 330 -18.66 8.53 5.14
N THR A 331 -17.64 8.06 5.86
CA THR A 331 -16.52 8.91 6.33
C THR A 331 -15.80 9.54 5.14
N PHE A 332 -15.47 8.74 4.12
CA PHE A 332 -14.80 9.20 2.91
C PHE A 332 -15.65 10.19 2.10
N ALA A 333 -16.94 9.90 1.92
CA ALA A 333 -17.88 10.81 1.27
C ALA A 333 -18.02 12.14 2.03
N GLY A 334 -18.09 12.08 3.36
CA GLY A 334 -18.14 13.25 4.23
C GLY A 334 -16.89 14.12 4.12
N GLU A 335 -15.70 13.51 4.11
CA GLU A 335 -14.44 14.22 3.87
C GLU A 335 -14.39 14.86 2.47
N GLN A 336 -14.94 14.21 1.44
CA GLN A 336 -14.98 14.77 0.08
C GLN A 336 -15.82 16.04 0.01
N LEU A 337 -17.02 15.98 0.59
CA LEU A 337 -17.98 17.08 0.59
C LEU A 337 -17.44 18.28 1.38
N ALA A 338 -16.66 18.01 2.44
CA ALA A 338 -15.97 19.04 3.20
C ALA A 338 -14.86 19.72 2.38
N ARG A 339 -14.11 18.97 1.57
CA ARG A 339 -13.05 19.53 0.70
C ARG A 339 -13.59 20.31 -0.49
N SER A 340 -14.72 19.89 -1.05
CA SER A 340 -15.38 20.66 -2.11
C SER A 340 -16.02 21.96 -1.61
N GLY A 341 -15.96 22.24 -0.29
CA GLY A 341 -16.58 23.40 0.32
C GLY A 341 -18.11 23.34 0.40
N THR A 342 -18.73 22.22 -0.02
CA THR A 342 -20.20 22.09 -0.05
C THR A 342 -20.82 21.96 1.34
N VAL A 343 -20.11 21.32 2.27
CA VAL A 343 -20.56 21.15 3.65
C VAL A 343 -19.46 21.57 4.63
N PRO A 344 -19.82 22.09 5.82
CA PRO A 344 -18.83 22.35 6.87
C PRO A 344 -18.11 21.07 7.29
N VAL A 345 -16.82 21.18 7.62
CA VAL A 345 -15.96 20.04 8.00
C VAL A 345 -16.55 19.22 9.16
N LEU A 346 -17.14 19.90 10.15
CA LEU A 346 -17.75 19.26 11.30
C LEU A 346 -18.97 18.40 10.90
N VAL A 347 -19.80 18.91 10.00
CA VAL A 347 -20.99 18.20 9.51
C VAL A 347 -20.55 16.99 8.69
N GLY A 348 -19.60 17.16 7.77
CA GLY A 348 -19.05 16.08 6.96
C GLY A 348 -18.49 14.93 7.79
N GLY A 349 -17.74 15.24 8.85
CA GLY A 349 -17.21 14.21 9.75
C GLY A 349 -18.25 13.55 10.66
N LEU A 350 -19.35 14.22 11.00
CA LEU A 350 -20.43 13.67 11.85
C LEU A 350 -21.37 12.71 11.12
N VAL A 351 -21.45 12.77 9.78
CA VAL A 351 -22.27 11.87 8.95
C VAL A 351 -22.13 10.38 9.33
N PRO A 352 -20.94 9.77 9.37
CA PRO A 352 -20.80 8.35 9.68
C PRO A 352 -21.28 7.96 11.09
N ILE A 353 -21.06 8.83 12.09
CA ILE A 353 -21.54 8.61 13.45
C ILE A 353 -23.07 8.72 13.50
N ALA A 354 -23.63 9.78 12.93
CA ALA A 354 -25.08 9.98 12.87
C ALA A 354 -25.78 8.81 12.17
N ALA A 355 -25.27 8.38 11.01
CA ALA A 355 -25.80 7.23 10.28
C ALA A 355 -25.72 5.94 11.10
N SER A 356 -24.63 5.73 11.84
CA SER A 356 -24.47 4.56 12.69
C SER A 356 -25.40 4.60 13.92
N VAL A 357 -25.58 5.76 14.54
CA VAL A 357 -26.54 5.94 15.64
C VAL A 357 -27.97 5.73 15.15
N VAL A 358 -28.32 6.24 13.97
CA VAL A 358 -29.63 5.99 13.34
C VAL A 358 -29.80 4.51 13.03
N ALA A 359 -28.79 3.83 12.51
CA ALA A 359 -28.85 2.39 12.28
C ALA A 359 -29.06 1.62 13.59
N ILE A 360 -28.30 1.96 14.65
CA ILE A 360 -28.44 1.37 15.98
C ILE A 360 -29.84 1.61 16.53
N ALA A 361 -30.36 2.85 16.45
CA ALA A 361 -31.70 3.20 16.91
C ALA A 361 -32.79 2.47 16.12
N TYR A 362 -32.65 2.42 14.79
CA TYR A 362 -33.56 1.69 13.91
C TYR A 362 -33.63 0.21 14.30
N PHE A 363 -32.49 -0.46 14.41
CA PHE A 363 -32.43 -1.86 14.86
C PHE A 363 -32.88 -2.03 16.31
N ALA A 364 -32.67 -1.03 17.17
CA ALA A 364 -33.12 -1.03 18.56
C ALA A 364 -34.62 -0.70 18.74
N LEU A 365 -35.32 -0.20 17.71
CA LEU A 365 -36.74 0.11 17.80
C LEU A 365 -37.60 -0.87 17.00
N THR A 366 -37.09 -1.40 15.88
CA THR A 366 -37.81 -2.42 15.11
C THR A 366 -37.74 -3.79 15.82
N GLU A 367 -38.90 -4.34 16.21
CA GLU A 367 -39.06 -5.71 16.73
C GLU A 367 -39.30 -6.76 15.62
N THR A 368 -39.28 -6.33 14.36
CA THR A 368 -39.72 -7.15 13.21
C THR A 368 -38.62 -7.42 12.20
N ARG A 369 -38.86 -8.49 11.43
CA ARG A 369 -38.00 -9.13 10.43
C ARG A 369 -37.15 -8.12 9.67
N PHE A 370 -35.86 -8.47 9.55
CA PHE A 370 -34.91 -7.89 8.62
C PHE A 370 -35.62 -7.46 7.33
N VAL A 371 -35.38 -6.21 6.92
CA VAL A 371 -35.64 -5.75 5.56
C VAL A 371 -35.00 -6.79 4.65
N ASP A 372 -35.81 -7.66 4.05
CA ASP A 372 -35.36 -8.39 2.87
C ASP A 372 -34.94 -7.28 1.92
N LEU A 373 -33.62 -7.09 1.75
CA LEU A 373 -33.09 -6.21 0.73
C LEU A 373 -33.53 -6.84 -0.58
N GLY A 374 -34.73 -6.46 -1.03
CA GLY A 374 -35.35 -6.89 -2.28
C GLY A 374 -34.47 -6.58 -3.49
N VAL A 375 -33.38 -5.81 -3.34
CA VAL A 375 -32.32 -5.65 -4.33
C VAL A 375 -31.69 -7.00 -4.71
N PHE A 376 -31.39 -7.87 -3.73
CA PHE A 376 -30.80 -9.18 -4.01
C PHE A 376 -31.84 -10.18 -4.53
N GLU A 377 -33.10 -10.04 -4.14
CA GLU A 377 -34.19 -10.85 -4.67
C GLU A 377 -34.59 -10.43 -6.09
N SER A 378 -34.60 -9.13 -6.43
CA SER A 378 -34.85 -8.63 -7.78
C SER A 378 -33.71 -9.00 -8.72
N LEU A 379 -32.45 -8.86 -8.31
CA LEU A 379 -31.31 -9.31 -9.12
C LEU A 379 -31.33 -10.84 -9.31
N LYS A 380 -31.72 -11.59 -8.27
CA LYS A 380 -31.89 -13.04 -8.36
C LYS A 380 -33.10 -13.42 -9.21
N ARG A 381 -34.15 -12.61 -9.27
CA ARG A 381 -35.36 -12.81 -10.10
C ARG A 381 -35.09 -12.49 -11.56
N ASP A 382 -34.27 -11.49 -11.84
CA ASP A 382 -33.85 -11.12 -13.19
C ASP A 382 -32.84 -12.13 -13.75
N VAL A 383 -31.93 -12.64 -12.91
CA VAL A 383 -31.03 -13.75 -13.29
C VAL A 383 -31.79 -15.08 -13.39
N LYS A 384 -32.81 -15.34 -12.54
CA LYS A 384 -33.68 -16.52 -12.70
C LYS A 384 -34.64 -16.42 -13.87
N GLY A 385 -35.02 -15.23 -14.30
CA GLY A 385 -35.85 -15.01 -15.49
C GLY A 385 -35.11 -15.41 -16.77
N LEU A 386 -33.78 -15.23 -16.78
CA LEU A 386 -32.88 -15.72 -17.84
C LEU A 386 -32.61 -17.24 -17.73
N PHE A 387 -32.67 -17.81 -16.52
CA PHE A 387 -32.54 -19.26 -16.24
C PHE A 387 -33.87 -19.87 -15.79
N ALA A 388 -34.96 -19.56 -16.52
CA ALA A 388 -36.26 -20.17 -16.26
C ALA A 388 -36.25 -21.63 -16.76
N GLU A 389 -35.72 -22.54 -15.95
CA GLU A 389 -36.03 -23.96 -16.06
C GLU A 389 -37.55 -24.11 -15.94
N ARG A 390 -38.19 -24.52 -17.05
CA ARG A 390 -39.56 -25.02 -17.03
C ARG A 390 -39.63 -26.10 -15.96
N LYS A 391 -40.50 -25.91 -14.95
CA LYS A 391 -40.90 -26.95 -13.99
C LYS A 391 -41.42 -28.15 -14.78
N MET A 392 -40.54 -29.11 -15.06
CA MET A 392 -40.93 -30.44 -15.50
C MET A 392 -41.29 -31.25 -14.26
N LEU A 393 -42.39 -31.98 -14.34
CA LEU A 393 -42.88 -32.84 -13.27
C LEU A 393 -41.76 -33.75 -12.77
N ARG A 394 -41.66 -33.81 -11.44
CA ARG A 394 -40.79 -34.62 -10.60
C ARG A 394 -40.78 -36.10 -11.05
N ARG A 395 -39.92 -36.41 -12.02
CA ARG A 395 -39.33 -37.74 -12.19
C ARG A 395 -38.14 -37.81 -11.23
N THR A 396 -38.02 -38.92 -10.53
CA THR A 396 -36.83 -39.27 -9.74
C THR A 396 -35.60 -39.17 -10.62
N ASP A 397 -34.88 -38.05 -10.52
CA ASP A 397 -33.63 -37.83 -11.22
C ASP A 397 -32.56 -38.75 -10.60
N ILE A 398 -32.15 -39.76 -11.37
CA ILE A 398 -31.03 -40.65 -11.06
C ILE A 398 -29.75 -39.85 -10.74
N PHE A 399 -29.64 -38.61 -11.25
CA PHE A 399 -28.55 -37.68 -10.97
C PHE A 399 -28.62 -37.05 -9.55
N VAL A 400 -29.81 -36.90 -8.97
CA VAL A 400 -29.99 -36.39 -7.61
C VAL A 400 -29.68 -37.48 -6.57
N ASP A 401 -29.96 -38.75 -6.89
CA ASP A 401 -29.51 -39.90 -6.09
C ASP A 401 -27.99 -40.16 -6.22
N LEU A 402 -27.38 -39.85 -7.38
CA LEU A 402 -25.92 -39.93 -7.55
C LEU A 402 -25.17 -38.80 -6.80
N THR A 403 -25.81 -37.66 -6.56
CA THR A 403 -25.21 -36.47 -5.94
C THR A 403 -25.51 -36.34 -4.44
N ALA A 404 -26.47 -37.10 -3.91
CA ALA A 404 -26.71 -37.22 -2.46
C ALA A 404 -25.57 -37.93 -1.70
N GLY A 405 -24.65 -38.61 -2.42
CA GLY A 405 -23.59 -39.44 -1.84
C GLY A 405 -22.24 -38.77 -1.57
N ILE A 406 -22.02 -37.50 -1.95
CA ILE A 406 -20.68 -36.87 -1.87
C ILE A 406 -20.71 -35.66 -0.92
N ARG A 407 -20.63 -35.93 0.39
CA ARG A 407 -20.40 -34.89 1.42
C ARG A 407 -19.12 -34.07 1.16
N ASP A 408 -18.20 -34.56 0.32
CA ASP A 408 -16.99 -33.85 -0.13
C ASP A 408 -17.34 -32.55 -0.90
N PHE A 409 -18.43 -32.52 -1.66
CA PHE A 409 -18.85 -31.35 -2.45
C PHE A 409 -19.44 -30.24 -1.57
N GLU A 410 -20.20 -30.61 -0.52
CA GLU A 410 -20.68 -29.66 0.48
C GLU A 410 -19.52 -29.00 1.23
N LEU A 411 -18.48 -29.77 1.57
CA LEU A 411 -17.27 -29.25 2.20
C LEU A 411 -16.55 -28.27 1.27
N GLY A 412 -16.40 -28.60 -0.01
CA GLY A 412 -15.80 -27.73 -1.03
C GLY A 412 -16.56 -26.42 -1.25
N ILE A 413 -17.90 -26.47 -1.30
CA ILE A 413 -18.74 -25.26 -1.40
C ILE A 413 -18.59 -24.40 -0.15
N THR A 414 -18.64 -25.01 1.03
CA THR A 414 -18.51 -24.30 2.31
C THR A 414 -17.15 -23.62 2.42
N LEU A 415 -16.09 -24.34 2.04
CA LEU A 415 -14.72 -23.83 2.02
C LEU A 415 -14.57 -22.65 1.06
N THR A 416 -15.06 -22.80 -0.17
CA THR A 416 -15.05 -21.72 -1.18
C THR A 416 -15.81 -20.48 -0.70
N ARG A 417 -16.96 -20.69 -0.06
CA ARG A 417 -17.78 -19.59 0.47
C ARG A 417 -17.04 -18.82 1.58
N TYR A 418 -16.40 -19.52 2.52
CA TYR A 418 -15.62 -18.86 3.56
C TYR A 418 -14.34 -18.20 3.03
N TYR A 419 -13.72 -18.78 1.99
CA TYR A 419 -12.61 -18.15 1.28
C TYR A 419 -13.03 -16.82 0.66
N ILE A 420 -14.13 -16.78 -0.10
CA ILE A 420 -14.63 -15.53 -0.71
C ILE A 420 -14.96 -14.50 0.37
N PHE A 421 -15.62 -14.89 1.46
CA PHE A 421 -15.92 -13.95 2.55
C PHE A 421 -14.68 -13.40 3.23
N ALA A 422 -13.70 -14.25 3.54
CA ALA A 422 -12.45 -13.83 4.16
C ALA A 422 -11.65 -12.91 3.22
N LEU A 423 -11.58 -13.26 1.93
CA LEU A 423 -10.90 -12.48 0.91
C LEU A 423 -11.56 -11.10 0.74
N VAL A 424 -12.89 -11.04 0.59
CA VAL A 424 -13.62 -9.76 0.46
C VAL A 424 -13.45 -8.90 1.70
N PHE A 425 -13.52 -9.49 2.89
CA PHE A 425 -13.29 -8.75 4.14
C PHE A 425 -11.89 -8.15 4.20
N LEU A 426 -10.86 -8.98 4.05
CA LEU A 426 -9.47 -8.53 4.14
C LEU A 426 -9.14 -7.53 3.01
N ALA A 427 -9.57 -7.81 1.77
CA ALA A 427 -9.37 -6.91 0.65
C ALA A 427 -10.10 -5.58 0.86
N SER A 428 -11.31 -5.59 1.40
CA SER A 428 -12.04 -4.36 1.68
C SER A 428 -11.32 -3.47 2.70
N VAL A 429 -10.81 -4.06 3.79
CA VAL A 429 -10.04 -3.34 4.80
C VAL A 429 -8.76 -2.77 4.19
N PHE A 430 -8.04 -3.56 3.39
CA PHE A 430 -6.82 -3.15 2.71
C PHE A 430 -7.07 -1.99 1.73
N LEU A 431 -8.09 -2.11 0.87
CA LEU A 431 -8.43 -1.09 -0.13
C LEU A 431 -8.94 0.19 0.52
N ILE A 432 -9.78 0.09 1.56
CA ILE A 432 -10.25 1.24 2.35
C ILE A 432 -9.05 1.97 2.94
N PHE A 433 -8.16 1.25 3.64
CA PHE A 433 -6.99 1.86 4.24
C PHE A 433 -6.12 2.59 3.20
N THR A 434 -5.87 1.94 2.06
CA THR A 434 -5.09 2.53 0.95
C THR A 434 -5.78 3.79 0.39
N ALA A 435 -7.09 3.72 0.16
CA ALA A 435 -7.87 4.83 -0.33
C ALA A 435 -7.79 6.02 0.63
N PHE A 436 -7.94 5.78 1.94
CA PHE A 436 -7.84 6.82 2.98
C PHE A 436 -6.46 7.47 3.07
N GLU A 437 -5.39 6.72 2.81
CA GLU A 437 -4.02 7.24 2.78
C GLU A 437 -3.80 8.16 1.57
N LEU A 438 -4.18 7.68 0.38
CA LEU A 438 -3.99 8.43 -0.87
C LEU A 438 -5.00 9.57 -1.03
N TRP A 439 -6.10 9.54 -0.28
CA TRP A 439 -7.18 10.50 -0.41
C TRP A 439 -6.71 11.92 -0.20
N ARG A 440 -5.80 12.19 0.75
CA ARG A 440 -5.29 13.56 0.98
C ARG A 440 -4.69 14.17 -0.29
N PHE A 441 -3.97 13.38 -1.06
CA PHE A 441 -3.38 13.83 -2.31
C PHE A 441 -4.44 13.97 -3.40
N ALA A 442 -5.23 12.92 -3.60
CA ALA A 442 -6.22 12.87 -4.69
C ALA A 442 -7.35 13.90 -4.50
N GLY A 443 -7.90 14.06 -3.30
CA GLY A 443 -9.07 14.92 -3.09
C GLY A 443 -8.79 16.43 -3.19
N SER A 444 -7.51 16.84 -3.27
CA SER A 444 -7.12 18.24 -3.53
C SER A 444 -7.04 18.56 -5.03
N MET A 445 -7.08 17.54 -5.91
CA MET A 445 -6.90 17.68 -7.35
C MET A 445 -8.24 17.64 -8.11
N PRO A 446 -8.41 18.45 -9.17
CA PRO A 446 -9.55 18.32 -10.07
C PRO A 446 -9.55 16.94 -10.73
N GLY A 447 -10.66 16.21 -10.64
CA GLY A 447 -10.78 14.82 -11.13
C GLY A 447 -10.06 13.75 -10.29
N GLY A 448 -9.44 14.15 -9.17
CA GLY A 448 -8.70 13.23 -8.30
C GLY A 448 -9.49 12.04 -7.74
N PRO A 449 -10.80 12.15 -7.40
CA PRO A 449 -11.59 10.99 -6.96
C PRO A 449 -11.70 9.90 -8.03
N PHE A 450 -11.88 10.28 -9.30
CA PHE A 450 -11.91 9.33 -10.41
C PHE A 450 -10.54 8.67 -10.59
N LEU A 451 -9.46 9.45 -10.45
CA LEU A 451 -8.09 8.96 -10.52
C LEU A 451 -7.77 7.98 -9.38
N LEU A 452 -8.25 8.25 -8.16
CA LEU A 452 -8.13 7.33 -7.03
C LEU A 452 -8.97 6.06 -7.24
N ALA A 453 -10.19 6.17 -7.75
CA ALA A 453 -11.02 5.01 -8.06
C ALA A 453 -10.33 4.11 -9.12
N LYS A 454 -9.73 4.73 -10.15
CA LYS A 454 -8.91 4.03 -11.14
C LYS A 454 -7.71 3.35 -10.47
N TYR A 455 -6.98 4.04 -9.59
CA TYR A 455 -5.89 3.46 -8.81
C TYR A 455 -6.32 2.24 -8.00
N VAL A 456 -7.39 2.36 -7.20
CA VAL A 456 -7.93 1.28 -6.36
C VAL A 456 -8.35 0.08 -7.22
N PHE A 457 -8.93 0.31 -8.40
CA PHE A 457 -9.29 -0.76 -9.34
C PHE A 457 -8.07 -1.54 -9.83
N TYR A 458 -7.00 -0.85 -10.24
CA TYR A 458 -5.75 -1.50 -10.67
C TYR A 458 -4.97 -2.14 -9.51
N LEU A 459 -5.28 -1.77 -8.26
CA LEU A 459 -4.70 -2.37 -7.06
C LEU A 459 -5.36 -3.71 -6.65
N ILE A 460 -6.55 -4.04 -7.18
CA ILE A 460 -7.29 -5.25 -6.81
C ILE A 460 -6.47 -6.54 -7.06
N PRO A 461 -5.82 -6.75 -8.22
CA PRO A 461 -5.05 -7.96 -8.47
C PRO A 461 -3.87 -8.13 -7.50
N PHE A 462 -3.16 -7.04 -7.21
CA PHE A 462 -2.08 -7.04 -6.22
C PHE A 462 -2.60 -7.41 -4.83
N THR A 463 -3.70 -6.78 -4.41
CA THR A 463 -4.37 -7.04 -3.14
C THR A 463 -4.82 -8.50 -3.03
N TYR A 464 -5.37 -9.06 -4.12
CA TYR A 464 -5.77 -10.46 -4.20
C TYR A 464 -4.57 -11.40 -3.98
N LEU A 465 -3.47 -11.19 -4.71
CA LEU A 465 -2.28 -12.04 -4.58
C LEU A 465 -1.71 -12.02 -3.16
N GLN A 466 -1.73 -10.86 -2.51
CA GLN A 466 -1.21 -10.70 -1.16
C GLN A 466 -2.11 -11.33 -0.09
N LEU A 467 -3.43 -11.28 -0.26
CA LEU A 467 -4.41 -11.72 0.75
C LEU A 467 -4.96 -13.12 0.53
N SER A 468 -4.82 -13.68 -0.68
CA SER A 468 -5.30 -15.02 -1.05
C SER A 468 -4.80 -16.11 -0.09
N PRO A 469 -3.50 -16.22 0.25
CA PRO A 469 -3.01 -17.23 1.21
C PRO A 469 -3.61 -17.07 2.61
N THR A 470 -3.70 -15.84 3.11
CA THR A 470 -4.25 -15.54 4.43
C THR A 470 -5.75 -15.83 4.49
N ALA A 471 -6.50 -15.49 3.43
CA ALA A 471 -7.91 -15.80 3.29
C ALA A 471 -8.16 -17.31 3.22
N ALA A 472 -7.30 -18.06 2.52
CA ALA A 472 -7.37 -19.51 2.43
C ALA A 472 -7.12 -20.18 3.78
N MET A 473 -6.13 -19.71 4.54
CA MET A 473 -5.88 -20.18 5.91
C MET A 473 -7.09 -19.95 6.81
N VAL A 474 -7.67 -18.74 6.80
CA VAL A 474 -8.86 -18.40 7.58
C VAL A 474 -10.05 -19.28 7.17
N ALA A 475 -10.24 -19.54 5.87
CA ALA A 475 -11.32 -20.36 5.35
C ALA A 475 -11.21 -21.82 5.79
N VAL A 476 -10.03 -22.42 5.71
CA VAL A 476 -9.76 -23.79 6.16
C VAL A 476 -10.02 -23.91 7.67
N LEU A 477 -9.44 -23.01 8.46
CA LEU A 477 -9.62 -23.00 9.91
C LEU A 477 -11.09 -22.82 10.28
N ALA A 478 -11.80 -21.88 9.66
CA ALA A 478 -13.22 -21.64 9.91
C ALA A 478 -14.06 -22.87 9.55
N THR A 479 -13.83 -23.47 8.37
CA THR A 479 -14.58 -24.65 7.89
C THR A 479 -14.44 -25.81 8.87
N PHE A 480 -13.21 -26.20 9.20
CA PHE A 480 -12.97 -27.34 10.08
C PHE A 480 -13.36 -27.06 11.53
N THR A 481 -13.16 -25.85 12.04
CA THR A 481 -13.60 -25.50 13.40
C THR A 481 -15.11 -25.59 13.52
N ILE A 482 -15.86 -25.08 12.54
CA ILE A 482 -17.33 -25.12 12.55
C ILE A 482 -17.84 -26.55 12.38
N LYS A 483 -17.28 -27.32 11.43
CA LYS A 483 -17.66 -28.71 11.19
C LYS A 483 -17.29 -29.64 12.36
N SER A 484 -16.14 -29.41 12.99
CA SER A 484 -15.72 -30.12 14.20
C SER A 484 -16.68 -29.87 15.36
N ARG A 485 -17.05 -28.60 15.61
CA ARG A 485 -18.02 -28.24 16.65
C ARG A 485 -19.42 -28.79 16.43
N GLN A 486 -19.82 -28.96 15.17
CA GLN A 486 -21.12 -29.54 14.84
C GLN A 486 -21.11 -31.07 14.89
N ASN A 487 -20.01 -31.68 15.39
CA ASN A 487 -19.78 -33.13 15.42
C ASN A 487 -19.86 -33.80 14.04
N GLU A 488 -19.85 -33.02 12.94
CA GLU A 488 -19.93 -33.58 11.59
C GLU A 488 -18.69 -34.40 11.27
N VAL A 489 -17.51 -33.96 11.73
CA VAL A 489 -16.25 -34.71 11.57
C VAL A 489 -16.28 -36.03 12.33
N VAL A 490 -16.87 -36.05 13.53
CA VAL A 490 -17.01 -37.28 14.33
C VAL A 490 -17.99 -38.24 13.66
N THR A 491 -19.13 -37.75 13.16
CA THR A 491 -20.08 -38.60 12.40
C THR A 491 -19.45 -39.18 11.13
N TRP A 492 -18.53 -38.45 10.49
CA TRP A 492 -17.82 -38.91 9.32
C TRP A 492 -16.88 -40.07 9.63
N MET A 493 -16.08 -39.94 10.70
CA MET A 493 -15.19 -41.01 11.16
C MET A 493 -15.97 -42.24 11.65
N ALA A 494 -17.09 -42.02 12.35
CA ALA A 494 -17.97 -43.09 12.81
C ALA A 494 -18.63 -43.86 11.65
N ALA A 495 -18.82 -43.22 10.49
CA ALA A 495 -19.30 -43.85 9.26
C ALA A 495 -18.20 -44.67 8.53
N GLY A 496 -17.02 -44.86 9.13
CA GLY A 496 -15.91 -45.65 8.57
C GLY A 496 -15.12 -44.94 7.49
N GLN A 497 -15.35 -43.65 7.26
CA GLN A 497 -14.61 -42.86 6.28
C GLN A 497 -13.32 -42.29 6.88
N SER A 498 -12.24 -42.33 6.11
CA SER A 498 -10.94 -41.86 6.57
C SER A 498 -10.92 -40.34 6.79
N VAL A 499 -10.16 -39.89 7.80
CA VAL A 499 -9.94 -38.45 8.06
C VAL A 499 -9.22 -37.77 6.90
N TYR A 500 -8.34 -38.50 6.22
CA TYR A 500 -7.58 -37.97 5.06
C TYR A 500 -8.48 -37.55 3.90
N ARG A 501 -9.66 -38.16 3.73
CA ARG A 501 -10.63 -37.77 2.71
C ARG A 501 -11.20 -36.37 2.92
N LEU A 502 -11.32 -35.92 4.17
CA LEU A 502 -11.75 -34.56 4.49
C LEU A 502 -10.75 -33.49 4.02
N LEU A 503 -9.48 -33.85 3.86
CA LEU A 503 -8.43 -32.95 3.39
C LEU A 503 -8.43 -32.80 1.86
N LEU A 504 -8.95 -33.78 1.12
CA LEU A 504 -8.93 -33.82 -0.35
C LEU A 504 -9.53 -32.56 -1.01
N PRO A 505 -10.75 -32.09 -0.68
CA PRO A 505 -11.29 -30.86 -1.26
C PRO A 505 -10.48 -29.61 -0.87
N CYS A 506 -9.80 -29.62 0.28
CA CYS A 506 -8.90 -28.52 0.66
C CYS A 506 -7.66 -28.51 -0.23
N PHE A 507 -7.04 -29.67 -0.47
CA PHE A 507 -5.89 -29.80 -1.37
C PHE A 507 -6.24 -29.42 -2.81
N LEU A 508 -7.37 -29.90 -3.34
CA LEU A 508 -7.83 -29.53 -4.68
C LEU A 508 -8.07 -28.03 -4.82
N LEU A 509 -8.72 -27.42 -3.83
CA LEU A 509 -8.95 -25.98 -3.82
C LEU A 509 -7.63 -25.20 -3.75
N MET A 510 -6.66 -25.64 -2.93
CA MET A 510 -5.34 -25.00 -2.85
C MET A 510 -4.55 -25.13 -4.16
N LEU A 511 -4.64 -26.26 -4.86
CA LEU A 511 -4.00 -26.44 -6.16
C LEU A 511 -4.62 -25.50 -7.21
N ILE A 512 -5.95 -25.39 -7.23
CA ILE A 512 -6.67 -24.43 -8.09
C ILE A 512 -6.27 -23.00 -7.75
N LEU A 513 -6.27 -22.61 -6.47
CA LEU A 513 -5.87 -21.27 -6.04
C LEU A 513 -4.40 -20.98 -6.39
N GLY A 514 -3.51 -21.95 -6.26
CA GLY A 514 -2.10 -21.84 -6.68
C GLY A 514 -1.98 -21.56 -8.18
N GLY A 515 -2.71 -22.30 -9.01
CA GLY A 515 -2.77 -22.06 -10.45
C GLY A 515 -3.34 -20.69 -10.82
N VAL A 516 -4.41 -20.25 -10.15
CA VAL A 516 -5.00 -18.92 -10.35
C VAL A 516 -4.05 -17.81 -9.92
N ASN A 517 -3.40 -17.95 -8.75
CA ASN A 517 -2.40 -17.00 -8.27
C ASN A 517 -1.24 -16.89 -9.26
N PHE A 518 -0.71 -18.02 -9.74
CA PHE A 518 0.35 -18.05 -10.74
C PHE A 518 -0.06 -17.34 -12.04
N LEU A 519 -1.26 -17.63 -12.56
CA LEU A 519 -1.75 -17.00 -13.78
C LEU A 519 -1.92 -15.48 -13.62
N ILE A 520 -2.49 -15.04 -12.50
CA ILE A 520 -2.64 -13.61 -12.20
C ILE A 520 -1.26 -12.95 -12.05
N GLN A 521 -0.32 -13.60 -11.36
CA GLN A 521 1.02 -13.09 -11.12
C GLN A 521 1.84 -12.95 -12.42
N GLU A 522 1.70 -13.88 -13.36
CA GLU A 522 2.43 -13.83 -14.64
C GLU A 522 1.77 -12.91 -15.67
N THR A 523 0.43 -12.89 -15.75
CA THR A 523 -0.27 -12.21 -16.86
C THR A 523 -0.85 -10.85 -16.48
N VAL A 524 -1.48 -10.73 -15.31
CA VAL A 524 -2.27 -9.54 -14.91
C VAL A 524 -1.45 -8.60 -14.03
N ALA A 525 -0.74 -9.13 -13.04
CA ALA A 525 -0.01 -8.34 -12.04
C ALA A 525 1.05 -7.40 -12.66
N PRO A 526 1.86 -7.81 -13.66
CA PRO A 526 2.89 -6.92 -14.21
C PRO A 526 2.28 -5.70 -14.91
N ARG A 527 1.19 -5.91 -15.66
CA ARG A 527 0.49 -4.83 -16.38
C ARG A 527 -0.22 -3.89 -15.42
N THR A 528 -0.92 -4.45 -14.43
CA THR A 528 -1.70 -3.65 -13.48
C THR A 528 -0.81 -2.88 -12.50
N ASN A 529 0.29 -3.48 -12.02
CA ASN A 529 1.25 -2.80 -11.15
C ASN A 529 1.91 -1.60 -11.84
N ARG A 530 2.32 -1.72 -13.11
CA ARG A 530 2.90 -0.60 -13.87
C ARG A 530 1.95 0.60 -13.93
N THR A 531 0.71 0.36 -14.36
CA THR A 531 -0.33 1.40 -14.42
C THR A 531 -0.64 1.96 -13.03
N GLN A 532 -0.68 1.10 -12.00
CA GLN A 532 -0.93 1.48 -10.63
C GLN A 532 0.18 2.38 -10.07
N ASP A 533 1.45 2.10 -10.36
CA ASP A 533 2.59 2.92 -9.93
C ASP A 533 2.65 4.26 -10.66
N GLN A 534 2.33 4.30 -11.96
CA GLN A 534 2.19 5.55 -12.70
C GLN A 534 1.10 6.45 -12.13
N ILE A 535 -0.09 5.91 -11.89
CA ILE A 535 -1.21 6.67 -11.30
C ILE A 535 -0.84 7.13 -9.89
N ARG A 536 -0.23 6.26 -9.08
CA ARG A 536 0.25 6.63 -7.73
C ARG A 536 1.25 7.77 -7.78
N TRP A 537 2.16 7.73 -8.75
CA TRP A 537 3.16 8.75 -8.94
C TRP A 537 2.50 10.09 -9.32
N ILE A 538 1.54 10.11 -10.24
CA ILE A 538 0.74 11.30 -10.60
C ILE A 538 0.01 11.88 -9.38
N ILE A 539 -0.63 11.01 -8.58
CA ILE A 539 -1.33 11.40 -7.34
C ILE A 539 -0.35 12.00 -6.33
N LYS A 540 0.84 11.43 -6.15
CA LYS A 540 1.82 11.97 -5.18
C LYS A 540 2.49 13.25 -5.67
N SER A 541 2.76 13.37 -6.97
CA SER A 541 3.47 14.51 -7.56
C SER A 541 2.58 15.72 -7.84
N ARG A 542 1.27 15.64 -7.55
CA ARG A 542 0.29 16.68 -7.91
C ARG A 542 0.32 17.01 -9.41
N GLY A 543 0.63 16.02 -10.24
CA GLY A 543 0.71 16.17 -11.70
C GLY A 543 2.03 16.75 -12.23
N ASN A 544 3.05 16.98 -11.39
CA ASN A 544 4.35 17.49 -11.84
C ASN A 544 5.22 16.38 -12.43
N VAL A 545 5.11 16.14 -13.74
CA VAL A 545 5.90 15.15 -14.50
C VAL A 545 7.36 15.58 -14.60
N PRO A 546 8.35 14.82 -14.06
CA PRO A 546 9.75 15.07 -14.34
C PRO A 546 9.94 14.90 -15.84
N LYS A 547 10.54 15.91 -16.49
CA LYS A 547 10.80 15.89 -17.92
C LYS A 547 11.83 14.79 -18.22
N PRO A 548 11.47 13.69 -18.92
CA PRO A 548 12.45 12.74 -19.40
C PRO A 548 13.05 13.32 -20.69
N GLY A 549 14.18 14.01 -20.54
CA GLY A 549 14.88 14.64 -21.65
C GLY A 549 16.40 14.63 -21.49
N GLY A 550 16.92 13.78 -20.60
CA GLY A 550 18.36 13.66 -20.35
C GLY A 550 19.06 12.78 -21.41
N ARG A 551 20.35 13.03 -21.60
CA ARG A 551 21.27 12.17 -22.38
C ARG A 551 21.47 10.86 -21.60
N ASN A 552 21.28 9.73 -22.28
CA ASN A 552 21.47 8.38 -21.73
C ASN A 552 22.94 7.94 -21.86
N TRP A 553 23.39 7.06 -20.97
CA TRP A 553 24.79 6.62 -20.88
C TRP A 553 24.88 5.09 -20.79
N VAL A 554 25.87 4.50 -21.46
CA VAL A 554 26.19 3.08 -21.44
C VAL A 554 27.70 2.92 -21.28
N ALA A 555 28.12 2.00 -20.39
CA ALA A 555 29.52 1.65 -20.18
C ALA A 555 29.75 0.20 -20.62
N SER A 556 30.88 -0.03 -21.28
CA SER A 556 31.49 -1.32 -21.55
C SER A 556 32.93 -1.31 -21.01
N ASP A 557 33.62 -2.44 -21.02
CA ASP A 557 34.99 -2.53 -20.51
C ASP A 557 35.95 -1.58 -21.22
N ARG A 558 35.71 -1.32 -22.51
CA ARG A 558 36.59 -0.54 -23.40
C ARG A 558 36.04 0.82 -23.84
N PHE A 559 34.73 1.04 -23.75
CA PHE A 559 34.13 2.28 -24.22
C PHE A 559 32.98 2.75 -23.32
N ILE A 560 32.79 4.05 -23.24
CA ILE A 560 31.60 4.69 -22.70
C ILE A 560 30.87 5.33 -23.88
N ALA A 561 29.56 5.15 -23.99
CA ALA A 561 28.75 5.76 -25.02
C ALA A 561 27.65 6.62 -24.38
N SER A 562 27.38 7.79 -24.96
CA SER A 562 26.27 8.65 -24.58
C SER A 562 25.36 8.90 -25.77
N TYR A 563 24.05 8.88 -25.56
CA TYR A 563 23.08 9.04 -26.65
C TYR A 563 21.78 9.70 -26.22
N ILE A 564 21.06 10.31 -27.17
CA ILE A 564 19.73 10.88 -26.95
C ILE A 564 18.72 10.05 -27.75
N LEU A 565 17.68 9.56 -27.08
CA LEU A 565 16.58 8.86 -27.74
C LEU A 565 15.70 9.87 -28.49
N ASP A 566 15.45 9.62 -29.78
CA ASP A 566 14.49 10.40 -30.55
C ASP A 566 13.07 10.09 -30.07
N LYS A 567 12.27 11.12 -29.76
CA LYS A 567 10.95 10.99 -29.13
C LYS A 567 9.88 10.33 -30.03
N THR A 568 10.22 9.99 -31.27
CA THR A 568 9.29 9.52 -32.30
C THR A 568 9.22 8.00 -32.44
N ALA A 569 9.99 7.23 -31.65
CA ALA A 569 9.88 5.78 -31.66
C ALA A 569 8.72 5.32 -30.75
N SER A 570 7.55 5.11 -31.38
CA SER A 570 6.31 4.52 -30.86
C SER A 570 5.30 5.51 -30.25
N ASP A 571 4.35 5.94 -31.09
CA ASP A 571 3.14 6.68 -30.69
C ASP A 571 2.22 5.94 -29.70
N ASN A 572 2.58 4.72 -29.25
CA ASN A 572 1.72 3.88 -28.42
C ASN A 572 2.14 3.72 -26.95
N GLU A 573 3.28 4.23 -26.51
CA GLU A 573 3.70 4.10 -25.09
C GLU A 573 4.30 5.39 -24.55
N GLN A 574 3.44 6.26 -23.99
CA GLN A 574 3.85 7.35 -23.08
C GLN A 574 4.25 6.80 -21.70
N ASP A 575 5.13 5.79 -21.68
CA ASP A 575 5.68 5.24 -20.44
C ASP A 575 6.90 6.07 -20.02
N LEU A 576 6.79 6.74 -18.87
CA LEU A 576 7.81 7.60 -18.27
C LEU A 576 9.19 6.92 -18.02
N PHE A 577 9.28 5.60 -18.23
CA PHE A 577 10.41 4.75 -17.83
C PHE A 577 10.85 3.75 -18.92
N GLN A 578 10.56 3.98 -20.20
CA GLN A 578 11.04 3.07 -21.24
C GLN A 578 12.54 3.17 -21.49
N THR A 579 13.29 2.18 -20.98
CA THR A 579 14.51 1.70 -21.63
C THR A 579 14.14 1.09 -22.98
N CYS A 580 14.55 1.74 -24.08
CA CYS A 580 14.34 1.25 -25.43
C CYS A 580 14.78 -0.22 -25.59
N ARG A 581 13.87 -1.09 -26.07
CA ARG A 581 14.15 -2.54 -26.24
C ARG A 581 14.39 -2.96 -27.70
N PHE A 582 13.74 -2.33 -28.67
CA PHE A 582 13.83 -2.69 -30.10
C PHE A 582 13.79 -1.46 -31.01
N ARG A 583 14.73 -1.38 -31.95
CA ARG A 583 14.85 -0.39 -33.05
C ARG A 583 14.49 1.07 -32.71
N CYS A 584 15.10 1.66 -31.69
CA CYS A 584 14.94 3.10 -31.46
C CYS A 584 15.95 3.92 -32.26
N SER A 585 15.45 4.98 -32.88
CA SER A 585 16.29 5.99 -33.51
C SER A 585 17.01 6.80 -32.43
N ILE A 586 18.33 6.86 -32.54
CA ILE A 586 19.21 7.62 -31.66
C ILE A 586 19.72 8.85 -32.40
N ARG A 587 19.73 10.00 -31.72
CA ARG A 587 20.42 11.22 -32.14
C ARG A 587 21.63 11.50 -31.26
N GLU A 588 22.63 12.15 -31.85
CA GLU A 588 23.83 12.65 -31.15
C GLU A 588 24.54 11.58 -30.29
N ALA A 589 24.81 10.42 -30.88
CA ALA A 589 25.56 9.37 -30.19
C ALA A 589 27.06 9.72 -30.17
N MET A 590 27.67 9.69 -28.99
CA MET A 590 29.10 9.91 -28.76
C MET A 590 29.68 8.64 -28.17
N ILE A 591 30.75 8.10 -28.75
CA ILE A 591 31.46 6.91 -28.26
C ILE A 591 32.87 7.33 -27.86
N TYR A 592 33.19 7.12 -26.58
CA TYR A 592 34.46 7.42 -25.95
C TYR A 592 35.21 6.10 -25.73
N GLU A 593 36.32 5.89 -26.45
CA GLU A 593 37.16 4.69 -26.28
C GLU A 593 38.37 5.02 -25.39
N PHE A 594 38.65 4.15 -24.43
CA PHE A 594 39.73 4.32 -23.46
C PHE A 594 40.79 3.24 -23.63
N GLU A 595 42.04 3.58 -23.32
CA GLU A 595 43.14 2.62 -23.32
C GLU A 595 42.99 1.59 -22.18
N ALA A 596 43.44 0.35 -22.40
CA ALA A 596 43.20 -0.80 -21.52
C ALA A 596 43.69 -0.64 -20.06
N ASP A 597 44.56 0.33 -19.76
CA ASP A 597 45.20 0.51 -18.45
C ASP A 597 45.15 1.95 -17.91
N LYS A 598 44.49 2.89 -18.61
CA LYS A 598 44.54 4.32 -18.26
C LYS A 598 43.26 5.10 -18.56
N ALA A 599 43.09 6.14 -17.76
CA ALA A 599 42.06 7.18 -17.84
C ALA A 599 42.09 8.01 -19.15
N GLU A 600 43.04 7.80 -20.06
CA GLU A 600 43.20 8.62 -21.25
C GLU A 600 42.23 8.23 -22.38
N LEU A 601 41.59 9.24 -22.97
CA LEU A 601 40.68 9.09 -24.10
C LEU A 601 41.51 8.82 -25.37
N GLN A 602 41.36 7.64 -25.97
CA GLN A 602 42.12 7.22 -27.15
C GLN A 602 41.44 7.68 -28.44
N SER A 603 40.12 7.54 -28.52
CA SER A 603 39.34 7.90 -29.69
C SER A 603 37.95 8.42 -29.31
N LEU A 604 37.43 9.35 -30.11
CA LEU A 604 36.09 9.91 -29.96
C LEU A 604 35.35 9.77 -31.29
N TYR A 605 34.26 8.99 -31.30
CA TYR A 605 33.38 8.88 -32.46
C TYR A 605 32.09 9.66 -32.22
N ARG A 606 31.76 10.57 -33.14
CA ARG A 606 30.45 11.26 -33.17
C ARG A 606 29.59 10.66 -34.27
N VAL A 607 28.40 10.18 -33.90
CA VAL A 607 27.46 9.54 -34.81
C VAL A 607 26.17 10.35 -34.83
N SER A 608 25.83 10.88 -36.01
CA SER A 608 24.64 11.72 -36.22
C SER A 608 23.32 10.92 -36.25
N GLY A 609 23.39 9.62 -36.52
CA GLY A 609 22.22 8.72 -36.49
C GLY A 609 22.59 7.25 -36.32
N ALA A 610 22.04 6.62 -35.30
CA ALA A 610 22.18 5.18 -35.03
C ALA A 610 20.83 4.56 -34.65
N VAL A 611 20.71 3.24 -34.78
CA VAL A 611 19.56 2.47 -34.35
C VAL A 611 19.99 1.56 -33.20
N TRP A 612 19.31 1.66 -32.07
CA TRP A 612 19.50 0.72 -30.96
C TRP A 612 18.62 -0.51 -31.20
N ASP A 613 19.22 -1.67 -31.42
CA ASP A 613 18.50 -2.93 -31.59
C ASP A 613 19.06 -4.02 -30.68
N ASN A 614 18.28 -4.40 -29.67
CA ASN A 614 18.52 -5.58 -28.83
C ASN A 614 19.96 -5.68 -28.26
N GLY A 615 20.49 -4.57 -27.75
CA GLY A 615 21.83 -4.49 -27.15
C GLY A 615 22.97 -4.25 -28.16
N LYS A 616 22.65 -4.03 -29.44
CA LYS A 616 23.59 -3.62 -30.49
C LYS A 616 23.25 -2.22 -30.98
N LEU A 617 24.29 -1.41 -31.17
CA LEU A 617 24.19 -0.09 -31.78
C LEU A 617 24.50 -0.24 -33.28
N GLU A 618 23.49 -0.17 -34.13
CA GLU A 618 23.64 -0.16 -35.59
C GLU A 618 23.83 1.28 -36.08
N ILE A 619 25.01 1.61 -36.59
CA ILE A 619 25.31 2.94 -37.10
C ILE A 619 24.81 3.02 -38.54
N LYS A 620 23.99 4.02 -38.90
CA LYS A 620 23.53 4.17 -40.29
C LYS A 620 24.73 4.46 -41.20
N GLY A 621 25.12 3.48 -42.02
CA GLY A 621 26.15 3.63 -43.05
C GLY A 621 27.47 2.87 -42.82
N LYS A 622 27.57 1.98 -41.83
CA LYS A 622 28.68 1.03 -41.68
C LYS A 622 28.23 -0.33 -41.18
#